data_AF-A0A391NMT8-F1
#
_entry.id   AF-A0A391NMT8-F1
#
_cell.length_a   1.000
_cell.length_b   1.000
_cell.length_c   1.000
_cell.angle_alpha   90.00
_cell.angle_beta   90.00
_cell.angle_gamma   90.00
#
_symmetry.space_group_name_H-M   'P 1'
#
loop_
_entity.id
_entity.type
_entity.pdbx_description
1 polymer ?
#
loop_
_entity_poly.entity_id
_entity_poly.type
_entity_poly.pdbx_seq_one_letter_code
_entity_poly.pdbx_strand_id
1 'polypeptide(L)'
;MYVGDTSLRVASGVVLHMIPSSRGGEVAIEESDGPQRHSVTSLEALTLLLDSGIGEGLDVVGNPEESIFLSDALARRPLTDCSFTHCDFGHLTGAQLTHCLFKSCGFQGADLSNVNLHGCTLEACDLSGVTMTRSTLNGVSFDTPTVLTGINLQYSTLTDIDLSRLDISGCNFSDTTWTGVDVTDTTCTDISLTNVTLGKTNALGLSDMFFGSAACVTGVTISGRDLSGWCLDNVDLTGCDMRNCNLTGASFTEATLCKVDLRDTTGLCATHLTSALSVTGANLSGHDMSGWDLHNIVLDSVILKNTDMTGANLSGVSFSHAEMHKTILESADLSGADLSHQQLSGMDLSSCDLTGAVLAECYMHKTVLPDSHCEGIMLEGTCLDRVTGLTEGVIRGAKCLRDVHIIGCDMTAFNLSGLDMTGICLQICQLKEARLDGACLQNSRIDRCHFNRASAASTDFSDSVMKNSSLTGVNFTTSVLLRADWNYTNYGFETDLDIALIKGARLPVETQVAWSGTKSLLWSGPTRPSVYSGAVRCEVPRIRGLR
;
A
#
# COMPACT_ATOMS: atom_id res chain seq x y z
N MET A 1 -55.59 50.59 -42.33
CA MET A 1 -56.52 49.83 -43.19
C MET A 1 -56.47 50.40 -44.60
N TYR A 2 -55.84 49.65 -45.51
CA TYR A 2 -56.03 49.66 -46.96
C TYR A 2 -55.85 48.21 -47.41
N VAL A 3 -56.72 47.72 -48.29
CA VAL A 3 -56.73 46.32 -48.76
C VAL A 3 -56.06 46.26 -50.14
N GLY A 4 -55.04 45.43 -50.27
CA GLY A 4 -54.35 45.10 -51.52
C GLY A 4 -53.25 44.06 -51.29
N ASP A 5 -53.46 42.88 -51.88
CA ASP A 5 -52.63 41.69 -52.09
C ASP A 5 -51.23 41.52 -51.45
N THR A 6 -51.08 40.31 -50.88
CA THR A 6 -49.86 39.48 -50.75
C THR A 6 -48.61 40.11 -50.13
N SER A 7 -48.60 40.18 -48.80
CA SER A 7 -47.55 39.67 -47.88
C SER A 7 -47.58 40.47 -46.57
N LEU A 8 -47.66 39.76 -45.44
CA LEU A 8 -47.47 40.34 -44.11
C LEU A 8 -46.35 39.55 -43.43
N ARG A 9 -45.13 40.09 -43.49
CA ARG A 9 -44.07 39.74 -42.55
C ARG A 9 -44.43 40.39 -41.22
N VAL A 10 -44.70 39.58 -40.20
CA VAL A 10 -44.71 40.03 -38.82
C VAL A 10 -43.39 39.60 -38.21
N ALA A 11 -42.48 40.57 -38.04
CA ALA A 11 -41.40 40.42 -37.08
C ALA A 11 -42.05 40.39 -35.69
N SER A 12 -41.63 39.44 -34.85
CA SER A 12 -42.07 39.19 -33.47
C SER A 12 -43.58 38.97 -33.26
N GLY A 13 -43.95 37.70 -33.10
CA GLY A 13 -44.81 37.24 -31.99
C GLY A 13 -46.26 37.74 -31.92
N VAL A 14 -47.09 37.51 -32.94
CA VAL A 14 -48.57 37.50 -32.78
C VAL A 14 -49.20 36.49 -33.75
N VAL A 15 -50.01 35.54 -33.24
CA VAL A 15 -50.95 34.75 -34.06
C VAL A 15 -52.34 35.40 -33.96
N LEU A 16 -52.87 35.87 -35.09
CA LEU A 16 -54.24 36.39 -35.18
C LEU A 16 -55.21 35.26 -35.56
N HIS A 17 -56.01 34.78 -34.61
CA HIS A 17 -57.18 33.96 -34.95
C HIS A 17 -58.38 34.86 -35.28
N MET A 18 -58.80 34.88 -36.54
CA MET A 18 -60.08 35.49 -36.92
C MET A 18 -61.23 34.53 -36.61
N ILE A 19 -61.97 34.80 -35.54
CA ILE A 19 -63.29 34.20 -35.31
C ILE A 19 -64.34 35.14 -35.91
N PRO A 20 -65.16 34.72 -36.90
CA PRO A 20 -66.22 35.57 -37.42
C PRO A 20 -67.36 35.59 -36.40
N SER A 21 -67.43 36.62 -35.56
CA SER A 21 -68.64 36.91 -34.77
C SER A 21 -69.30 38.19 -35.28
N SER A 22 -70.59 38.06 -35.60
CA SER A 22 -71.42 39.14 -36.05
C SER A 22 -71.66 40.14 -34.90
N ARG A 23 -71.17 41.36 -35.10
CA ARG A 23 -71.38 42.59 -34.31
C ARG A 23 -70.52 42.73 -33.05
N GLY A 24 -69.46 43.52 -33.22
CA GLY A 24 -68.79 44.31 -32.16
C GLY A 24 -68.02 43.49 -31.13
N GLY A 25 -66.76 43.15 -31.41
CA GLY A 25 -65.89 42.43 -30.48
C GLY A 25 -64.62 43.23 -30.17
N GLU A 26 -64.40 43.51 -28.89
CA GLU A 26 -63.07 43.81 -28.33
C GLU A 26 -62.16 42.59 -28.50
N VAL A 27 -60.90 42.82 -28.86
CA VAL A 27 -59.86 41.79 -28.97
C VAL A 27 -59.08 41.79 -27.66
N ALA A 28 -59.17 40.71 -26.88
CA ALA A 28 -58.25 40.44 -25.78
C ALA A 28 -57.00 39.74 -26.35
N ILE A 29 -55.81 40.24 -25.98
CA ILE A 29 -54.51 39.66 -26.31
C ILE A 29 -54.04 38.91 -25.07
N GLU A 30 -53.92 37.58 -25.14
CA GLU A 30 -53.18 36.78 -24.16
C GLU A 30 -51.77 36.54 -24.70
N GLU A 31 -50.75 37.01 -23.98
CA GLU A 31 -49.33 36.67 -24.22
C GLU A 31 -49.04 35.29 -23.62
N SER A 32 -48.54 34.34 -24.42
CA SER A 32 -48.05 33.05 -23.90
C SER A 32 -46.55 33.15 -23.59
N ASP A 33 -46.21 33.25 -22.31
CA ASP A 33 -44.83 33.32 -21.78
C ASP A 33 -44.09 31.95 -21.76
N GLY A 34 -44.45 31.02 -22.66
CA GLY A 34 -43.81 29.70 -22.76
C GLY A 34 -42.86 29.57 -23.96
N PRO A 35 -41.83 28.70 -23.90
CA PRO A 35 -41.00 28.40 -25.06
C PRO A 35 -41.86 27.88 -26.22
N GLN A 36 -41.62 28.36 -27.44
CA GLN A 36 -42.37 27.93 -28.61
C GLN A 36 -42.10 26.46 -28.89
N ARG A 37 -43.13 25.62 -28.76
CA ARG A 37 -43.03 24.18 -29.01
C ARG A 37 -43.30 23.83 -30.48
N HIS A 38 -42.45 22.98 -31.05
CA HIS A 38 -42.55 22.51 -32.43
C HIS A 38 -42.90 21.02 -32.46
N SER A 39 -44.09 20.66 -32.94
CA SER A 39 -44.48 19.26 -33.09
C SER A 39 -43.83 18.61 -34.31
N VAL A 40 -43.21 17.45 -34.11
CA VAL A 40 -42.44 16.71 -35.11
C VAL A 40 -42.88 15.25 -35.10
N THR A 41 -43.35 14.74 -36.24
CA THR A 41 -43.84 13.36 -36.39
C THR A 41 -43.05 12.54 -37.41
N SER A 42 -41.99 13.10 -38.00
CA SER A 42 -41.13 12.40 -38.96
C SER A 42 -39.67 12.84 -38.84
N LEU A 43 -38.75 11.94 -39.19
CA LEU A 43 -37.30 12.20 -39.17
C LEU A 43 -36.89 13.32 -40.13
N GLU A 44 -37.56 13.45 -41.27
CA GLU A 44 -37.29 14.51 -42.25
C GLU A 44 -37.61 15.90 -41.68
N ALA A 45 -38.78 16.03 -41.01
CA ALA A 45 -39.17 17.27 -40.37
C ALA A 45 -38.21 17.64 -39.22
N LEU A 46 -37.78 16.64 -38.44
CA LEU A 46 -36.78 16.84 -37.39
C LEU A 46 -35.46 17.35 -37.94
N THR A 47 -34.95 16.71 -39.00
CA THR A 47 -33.67 17.06 -39.62
C THR A 47 -33.70 18.49 -40.17
N LEU A 48 -34.80 18.89 -40.82
CA LEU A 48 -34.97 20.24 -41.36
C LEU A 48 -34.95 21.30 -40.26
N LEU A 49 -35.66 21.06 -39.15
CA LEU A 49 -35.69 22.00 -38.02
C LEU A 49 -34.30 22.14 -37.38
N LEU A 50 -33.62 21.01 -37.16
CA LEU A 50 -32.29 21.02 -36.56
C LEU A 50 -31.25 21.67 -37.49
N ASP A 51 -31.32 21.43 -38.81
CA ASP A 51 -30.44 22.08 -39.81
C ASP A 51 -30.71 23.58 -39.93
N SER A 52 -31.94 24.01 -39.60
CA SER A 52 -32.29 25.43 -39.46
C SER A 52 -31.85 26.06 -38.13
N GLY A 53 -31.21 25.27 -37.24
CA GLY A 53 -30.70 25.71 -35.95
C GLY A 53 -31.72 25.71 -34.82
N ILE A 54 -32.92 25.15 -35.03
CA ILE A 54 -33.96 25.03 -34.00
C ILE A 54 -33.71 23.75 -33.21
N GLY A 55 -33.15 23.88 -32.01
CA GLY A 55 -32.89 22.78 -31.06
C GLY A 55 -33.62 22.92 -29.72
N GLU A 56 -34.51 23.89 -29.58
CA GLU A 56 -35.24 24.16 -28.34
C GLU A 56 -36.73 23.87 -28.52
N GLY A 57 -37.36 23.24 -27.52
CA GLY A 57 -38.81 23.04 -27.51
C GLY A 57 -39.34 22.12 -28.61
N LEU A 58 -38.58 21.10 -29.02
CA LEU A 58 -39.05 20.12 -30.01
C LEU A 58 -39.89 19.03 -29.35
N ASP A 59 -41.11 18.81 -29.82
CA ASP A 59 -41.99 17.71 -29.40
C ASP A 59 -42.01 16.62 -30.48
N VAL A 60 -41.10 15.66 -30.35
CA VAL A 60 -40.96 14.53 -31.27
C VAL A 60 -41.82 13.36 -30.80
N VAL A 61 -42.80 12.98 -31.61
CA VAL A 61 -43.74 11.90 -31.29
C VAL A 61 -43.63 10.81 -32.36
N GLY A 62 -43.07 9.66 -31.97
CA GLY A 62 -43.08 8.44 -32.76
C GLY A 62 -44.33 7.60 -32.55
N ASN A 63 -44.45 6.53 -33.34
CA ASN A 63 -45.54 5.57 -33.24
C ASN A 63 -45.08 4.37 -32.37
N PRO A 64 -45.89 3.88 -31.40
CA PRO A 64 -45.59 2.66 -30.66
C PRO A 64 -45.35 1.42 -31.54
N GLU A 65 -45.95 1.35 -32.73
CA GLU A 65 -45.76 0.24 -33.68
C GLU A 65 -44.57 0.44 -34.63
N GLU A 66 -44.10 1.67 -34.80
CA GLU A 66 -43.02 2.05 -35.72
C GLU A 66 -42.26 3.25 -35.11
N SER A 67 -41.30 2.92 -34.23
CA SER A 67 -40.50 3.92 -33.53
C SER A 67 -39.68 4.74 -34.52
N ILE A 68 -39.52 6.03 -34.22
CA ILE A 68 -38.59 6.86 -34.97
C ILE A 68 -37.19 6.52 -34.47
N PHE A 69 -36.37 5.90 -35.32
CA PHE A 69 -34.97 5.62 -35.01
C PHE A 69 -34.13 6.88 -35.20
N LEU A 70 -33.73 7.47 -34.08
CA LEU A 70 -32.96 8.71 -34.00
C LEU A 70 -31.49 8.35 -33.71
N SER A 71 -30.66 8.41 -34.75
CA SER A 71 -29.21 8.22 -34.64
C SER A 71 -28.46 9.54 -34.85
N ASP A 72 -27.37 9.53 -35.63
CA ASP A 72 -26.37 10.60 -35.84
C ASP A 72 -26.95 12.01 -36.07
N ALA A 73 -28.22 12.13 -36.46
CA ALA A 73 -28.95 13.39 -36.60
C ALA A 73 -28.93 14.26 -35.32
N LEU A 74 -28.84 13.65 -34.13
CA LEU A 74 -28.81 14.35 -32.84
C LEU A 74 -27.41 14.41 -32.22
N ALA A 75 -26.45 13.65 -32.75
CA ALA A 75 -25.11 13.60 -32.22
C ALA A 75 -24.44 14.99 -32.30
N ARG A 76 -23.91 15.46 -31.17
CA ARG A 76 -23.21 16.76 -31.03
C ARG A 76 -24.08 18.01 -31.24
N ARG A 77 -25.41 17.91 -31.28
CA ARG A 77 -26.31 19.08 -31.32
C ARG A 77 -26.83 19.40 -29.90
N PRO A 78 -26.94 20.69 -29.52
CA PRO A 78 -27.60 21.08 -28.28
C PRO A 78 -29.11 20.99 -28.44
N LEU A 79 -29.74 20.22 -27.56
CA LEU A 79 -31.19 20.08 -27.46
C LEU A 79 -31.61 20.50 -26.06
N THR A 80 -32.52 21.47 -25.99
CA THR A 80 -32.97 22.05 -24.73
C THR A 80 -34.49 22.02 -24.66
N ASP A 81 -35.06 21.60 -23.54
CA ASP A 81 -36.52 21.59 -23.32
C ASP A 81 -37.32 20.80 -24.37
N CYS A 82 -36.71 19.76 -24.96
CA CYS A 82 -37.33 18.90 -25.96
C CYS A 82 -38.03 17.70 -25.33
N SER A 83 -39.13 17.22 -25.94
CA SER A 83 -39.85 16.01 -25.55
C SER A 83 -39.77 14.96 -26.64
N PHE A 84 -39.38 13.74 -26.29
CA PHE A 84 -39.34 12.58 -27.18
C PHE A 84 -40.28 11.51 -26.64
N THR A 85 -41.21 11.03 -27.48
CA THR A 85 -42.18 9.99 -27.10
C THR A 85 -42.14 8.85 -28.11
N HIS A 86 -41.97 7.60 -27.66
CA HIS A 86 -41.91 6.42 -28.54
C HIS A 86 -40.83 6.54 -29.65
N CYS A 87 -39.63 6.95 -29.26
CA CYS A 87 -38.47 7.03 -30.16
C CYS A 87 -37.37 6.07 -29.70
N ASP A 88 -36.62 5.51 -30.65
CA ASP A 88 -35.48 4.64 -30.38
C ASP A 88 -34.18 5.35 -30.71
N PHE A 89 -33.17 5.17 -29.86
CA PHE A 89 -31.88 5.83 -30.01
C PHE A 89 -30.76 4.80 -30.13
N GLY A 90 -29.86 5.01 -31.10
CA GLY A 90 -28.71 4.12 -31.32
C GLY A 90 -27.36 4.74 -30.95
N HIS A 91 -27.10 5.96 -31.42
CA HIS A 91 -25.83 6.67 -31.20
C HIS A 91 -26.09 8.15 -30.90
N LEU A 92 -25.69 8.59 -29.72
CA LEU A 92 -25.84 9.96 -29.22
C LEU A 92 -24.53 10.49 -28.61
N THR A 93 -23.39 9.93 -29.03
CA THR A 93 -22.08 10.29 -28.49
C THR A 93 -21.84 11.81 -28.54
N GLY A 94 -21.59 12.41 -27.37
CA GLY A 94 -21.33 13.84 -27.24
C GLY A 94 -22.57 14.75 -27.33
N ALA A 95 -23.79 14.21 -27.39
CA ALA A 95 -25.00 15.01 -27.42
C ALA A 95 -25.15 15.88 -26.15
N GLN A 96 -25.69 17.08 -26.32
CA GLN A 96 -25.93 18.01 -25.20
C GLN A 96 -27.45 18.10 -25.00
N LEU A 97 -27.98 17.30 -24.09
CA LEU A 97 -29.42 17.18 -23.82
C LEU A 97 -29.70 17.83 -22.46
N THR A 98 -30.40 18.95 -22.46
CA THR A 98 -30.67 19.71 -21.23
C THR A 98 -32.17 19.90 -21.04
N HIS A 99 -32.69 19.53 -19.87
CA HIS A 99 -34.13 19.61 -19.54
C HIS A 99 -35.04 18.87 -20.53
N CYS A 100 -34.55 17.80 -21.17
CA CYS A 100 -35.33 17.01 -22.10
C CYS A 100 -36.18 15.94 -21.38
N LEU A 101 -37.36 15.66 -21.92
CA LEU A 101 -38.24 14.58 -21.48
C LEU A 101 -38.18 13.42 -22.47
N PHE A 102 -37.90 12.21 -21.98
CA PHE A 102 -37.97 10.97 -22.73
C PHE A 102 -39.08 10.11 -22.16
N LYS A 103 -40.07 9.76 -22.98
CA LYS A 103 -41.22 8.96 -22.57
C LYS A 103 -41.37 7.73 -23.45
N SER A 104 -41.32 6.55 -22.85
CA SER A 104 -41.43 5.28 -23.57
C SER A 104 -40.42 5.15 -24.72
N CYS A 105 -39.20 5.65 -24.51
CA CYS A 105 -38.12 5.61 -25.50
C CYS A 105 -37.19 4.41 -25.27
N GLY A 106 -36.73 3.78 -26.36
CA GLY A 106 -35.77 2.69 -26.33
C GLY A 106 -34.32 3.17 -26.50
N PHE A 107 -33.44 2.71 -25.62
CA PHE A 107 -31.99 2.98 -25.70
C PHE A 107 -31.15 1.70 -25.65
N GLN A 108 -31.76 0.50 -25.72
CA GLN A 108 -31.05 -0.75 -25.48
C GLN A 108 -29.72 -0.87 -26.25
N GLY A 109 -28.60 -1.00 -25.52
CA GLY A 109 -27.26 -1.12 -26.08
C GLY A 109 -26.72 0.12 -26.82
N ALA A 110 -27.39 1.27 -26.71
CA ALA A 110 -26.98 2.51 -27.38
C ALA A 110 -25.67 3.08 -26.81
N ASP A 111 -24.94 3.83 -27.65
CA ASP A 111 -23.76 4.59 -27.23
C ASP A 111 -24.11 6.07 -27.00
N LEU A 112 -24.14 6.43 -25.72
CA LEU A 112 -24.36 7.76 -25.17
C LEU A 112 -23.07 8.30 -24.53
N SER A 113 -21.89 7.85 -24.95
CA SER A 113 -20.63 8.31 -24.34
C SER A 113 -20.43 9.81 -24.50
N ASN A 114 -19.94 10.49 -23.46
CA ASN A 114 -19.77 11.94 -23.36
C ASN A 114 -21.08 12.74 -23.48
N VAL A 115 -22.22 12.14 -23.18
CA VAL A 115 -23.51 12.86 -23.17
C VAL A 115 -23.61 13.77 -21.95
N ASN A 116 -24.31 14.89 -22.11
CA ASN A 116 -24.80 15.70 -21.00
C ASN A 116 -26.32 15.49 -20.91
N LEU A 117 -26.82 15.03 -19.77
CA LEU A 117 -28.25 14.82 -19.49
C LEU A 117 -28.79 15.78 -18.42
N HIS A 118 -28.21 16.97 -18.26
CA HIS A 118 -28.61 17.87 -17.17
C HIS A 118 -30.12 18.14 -17.13
N GLY A 119 -30.76 17.83 -16.00
CA GLY A 119 -32.18 18.07 -15.74
C GLY A 119 -33.14 17.25 -16.60
N CYS A 120 -32.68 16.21 -17.28
CA CYS A 120 -33.52 15.35 -18.10
C CYS A 120 -34.39 14.41 -17.24
N THR A 121 -35.57 14.07 -17.77
CA THR A 121 -36.49 13.08 -17.16
C THR A 121 -36.67 11.90 -18.10
N LEU A 122 -36.50 10.69 -17.59
CA LEU A 122 -36.74 9.45 -18.32
C LEU A 122 -37.90 8.70 -17.67
N GLU A 123 -39.01 8.57 -18.40
CA GLU A 123 -40.23 7.89 -17.97
C GLU A 123 -40.45 6.65 -18.83
N ALA A 124 -40.50 5.47 -18.20
CA ALA A 124 -40.73 4.20 -18.88
C ALA A 124 -39.72 3.91 -20.02
N CYS A 125 -38.46 4.31 -19.85
CA CYS A 125 -37.40 4.07 -20.82
C CYS A 125 -36.65 2.77 -20.56
N ASP A 126 -36.17 2.10 -21.62
CA ASP A 126 -35.28 0.95 -21.50
C ASP A 126 -33.84 1.37 -21.83
N LEU A 127 -32.99 1.48 -20.81
CA LEU A 127 -31.57 1.79 -20.93
C LEU A 127 -30.69 0.55 -20.75
N SER A 128 -31.23 -0.66 -20.88
CA SER A 128 -30.46 -1.87 -20.63
C SER A 128 -29.20 -1.94 -21.52
N GLY A 129 -28.05 -2.14 -20.88
CA GLY A 129 -26.74 -2.25 -21.56
C GLY A 129 -26.23 -0.98 -22.24
N VAL A 130 -26.83 0.19 -21.98
CA VAL A 130 -26.37 1.46 -22.56
C VAL A 130 -24.95 1.81 -22.09
N THR A 131 -24.14 2.31 -23.02
CA THR A 131 -22.83 2.88 -22.71
C THR A 131 -22.93 4.39 -22.56
N MET A 132 -22.61 4.92 -21.38
CA MET A 132 -22.63 6.34 -21.03
C MET A 132 -21.27 6.81 -20.50
N THR A 133 -20.16 6.26 -20.98
CA THR A 133 -18.84 6.61 -20.42
C THR A 133 -18.52 8.10 -20.55
N ARG A 134 -17.85 8.68 -19.54
CA ARG A 134 -17.47 10.12 -19.48
C ARG A 134 -18.66 11.08 -19.59
N SER A 135 -19.83 10.70 -19.13
CA SER A 135 -21.05 11.50 -19.25
C SER A 135 -21.29 12.36 -18.00
N THR A 136 -22.13 13.38 -18.14
CA THR A 136 -22.57 14.22 -17.02
C THR A 136 -24.06 14.04 -16.80
N LEU A 137 -24.41 13.52 -15.63
CA LEU A 137 -25.79 13.34 -15.18
C LEU A 137 -25.98 14.23 -13.95
N ASN A 138 -26.69 15.33 -14.12
CA ASN A 138 -26.96 16.28 -13.04
C ASN A 138 -28.47 16.54 -12.96
N GLY A 139 -29.12 16.14 -11.87
CA GLY A 139 -30.56 16.31 -11.68
C GLY A 139 -31.40 15.44 -12.63
N VAL A 140 -30.89 14.26 -13.01
CA VAL A 140 -31.62 13.33 -13.88
C VAL A 140 -32.64 12.56 -13.05
N SER A 141 -33.90 12.56 -13.48
CA SER A 141 -34.97 11.74 -12.88
C SER A 141 -35.20 10.48 -13.69
N PHE A 142 -35.21 9.34 -13.02
CA PHE A 142 -35.57 8.04 -13.59
C PHE A 142 -36.90 7.59 -13.01
N ASP A 143 -37.98 7.87 -13.72
CA ASP A 143 -39.34 7.57 -13.25
C ASP A 143 -39.70 6.12 -13.62
N THR A 144 -40.26 5.38 -12.68
CA THR A 144 -40.67 3.99 -12.90
C THR A 144 -41.74 3.89 -14.00
N PRO A 145 -41.70 2.90 -14.90
CA PRO A 145 -40.82 1.71 -14.91
C PRO A 145 -39.58 1.85 -15.83
N THR A 146 -38.65 2.75 -15.53
CA THR A 146 -37.38 2.84 -16.27
C THR A 146 -36.42 1.70 -15.91
N VAL A 147 -35.78 1.09 -16.91
CA VAL A 147 -34.82 -0.03 -16.77
C VAL A 147 -33.39 0.48 -16.90
N LEU A 148 -32.55 0.22 -15.90
CA LEU A 148 -31.15 0.68 -15.84
C LEU A 148 -30.14 -0.46 -15.80
N THR A 149 -30.52 -1.71 -16.00
CA THR A 149 -29.63 -2.86 -15.81
C THR A 149 -28.48 -2.88 -16.82
N GLY A 150 -27.27 -3.16 -16.35
CA GLY A 150 -26.08 -3.32 -17.18
C GLY A 150 -25.52 -2.03 -17.81
N ILE A 151 -25.93 -0.84 -17.35
CA ILE A 151 -25.40 0.41 -17.91
C ILE A 151 -23.93 0.62 -17.55
N ASN A 152 -23.15 1.18 -18.48
CA ASN A 152 -21.75 1.53 -18.25
C ASN A 152 -21.59 3.05 -18.11
N LEU A 153 -21.39 3.50 -16.88
CA LEU A 153 -21.18 4.91 -16.51
C LEU A 153 -19.72 5.23 -16.22
N GLN A 154 -18.75 4.41 -16.63
CA GLN A 154 -17.34 4.62 -16.26
C GLN A 154 -16.85 6.05 -16.57
N TYR A 155 -16.13 6.67 -15.63
CA TYR A 155 -15.62 8.05 -15.72
C TYR A 155 -16.68 9.17 -15.74
N SER A 156 -17.93 8.86 -15.38
CA SER A 156 -19.03 9.83 -15.41
C SER A 156 -19.21 10.56 -14.06
N THR A 157 -19.87 11.71 -14.11
CA THR A 157 -20.27 12.45 -12.90
C THR A 157 -21.78 12.32 -12.69
N LEU A 158 -22.16 11.91 -11.49
CA LEU A 158 -23.54 11.76 -11.05
C LEU A 158 -23.80 12.77 -9.93
N THR A 159 -24.71 13.72 -10.15
CA THR A 159 -25.07 14.74 -9.17
C THR A 159 -26.59 14.84 -9.02
N ASP A 160 -27.08 14.79 -7.79
CA ASP A 160 -28.49 14.92 -7.42
C ASP A 160 -29.39 13.95 -8.23
N ILE A 161 -29.06 12.66 -8.20
CA ILE A 161 -29.78 11.60 -8.91
C ILE A 161 -30.52 10.70 -7.92
N ASP A 162 -31.80 10.44 -8.19
CA ASP A 162 -32.58 9.46 -7.45
C ASP A 162 -32.52 8.09 -8.16
N LEU A 163 -31.84 7.12 -7.53
CA LEU A 163 -31.83 5.71 -7.93
C LEU A 163 -32.67 4.84 -6.98
N SER A 164 -33.45 5.45 -6.09
CA SER A 164 -34.19 4.72 -5.06
C SER A 164 -35.21 3.76 -5.68
N ARG A 165 -35.29 2.54 -5.14
CA ARG A 165 -36.21 1.47 -5.61
C ARG A 165 -36.03 1.02 -7.06
N LEU A 166 -34.95 1.42 -7.73
CA LEU A 166 -34.61 0.96 -9.08
C LEU A 166 -33.78 -0.33 -9.04
N ASP A 167 -33.70 -1.01 -10.18
CA ASP A 167 -32.77 -2.12 -10.41
C ASP A 167 -31.58 -1.64 -11.25
N ILE A 168 -30.39 -1.62 -10.63
CA ILE A 168 -29.11 -1.24 -11.24
C ILE A 168 -28.16 -2.44 -11.34
N SER A 169 -28.69 -3.66 -11.42
CA SER A 169 -27.88 -4.86 -11.51
C SER A 169 -27.02 -4.89 -12.77
N GLY A 170 -25.75 -5.31 -12.64
CA GLY A 170 -24.77 -5.38 -13.73
C GLY A 170 -24.15 -4.04 -14.13
N CYS A 171 -24.49 -2.94 -13.46
CA CYS A 171 -24.02 -1.61 -13.85
C CYS A 171 -22.55 -1.37 -13.46
N ASN A 172 -21.82 -0.68 -14.34
CA ASN A 172 -20.44 -0.27 -14.10
C ASN A 172 -20.37 1.22 -13.75
N PHE A 173 -20.06 1.52 -12.50
CA PHE A 173 -19.85 2.88 -12.01
C PHE A 173 -18.38 3.19 -11.74
N SER A 174 -17.44 2.40 -12.29
CA SER A 174 -16.01 2.59 -12.02
C SER A 174 -15.56 4.02 -12.37
N ASP A 175 -14.68 4.58 -11.56
CA ASP A 175 -14.12 5.92 -11.73
C ASP A 175 -15.19 7.03 -11.79
N THR A 176 -16.36 6.83 -11.17
CA THR A 176 -17.42 7.84 -11.09
C THR A 176 -17.36 8.68 -9.82
N THR A 177 -17.93 9.88 -9.87
CA THR A 177 -18.18 10.73 -8.69
C THR A 177 -19.67 10.82 -8.43
N TRP A 178 -20.09 10.47 -7.22
CA TRP A 178 -21.48 10.58 -6.78
C TRP A 178 -21.61 11.74 -5.81
N THR A 179 -22.47 12.70 -6.13
CA THR A 179 -22.82 13.81 -5.25
C THR A 179 -24.32 13.89 -5.06
N GLY A 180 -24.85 13.69 -3.86
CA GLY A 180 -26.31 13.76 -3.63
C GLY A 180 -27.11 12.65 -4.34
N VAL A 181 -26.50 11.50 -4.62
CA VAL A 181 -27.19 10.34 -5.18
C VAL A 181 -27.97 9.62 -4.07
N ASP A 182 -29.22 9.24 -4.33
CA ASP A 182 -30.05 8.40 -3.44
C ASP A 182 -30.09 6.97 -3.98
N VAL A 183 -29.74 5.98 -3.14
CA VAL A 183 -29.77 4.54 -3.47
C VAL A 183 -30.61 3.74 -2.48
N THR A 184 -31.62 4.39 -1.88
CA THR A 184 -32.50 3.76 -0.89
C THR A 184 -33.36 2.68 -1.55
N ASP A 185 -33.39 1.48 -0.97
CA ASP A 185 -34.16 0.32 -1.47
C ASP A 185 -33.83 -0.09 -2.92
N THR A 186 -32.65 0.28 -3.44
CA THR A 186 -32.20 -0.07 -4.78
C THR A 186 -31.77 -1.54 -4.85
N THR A 187 -32.15 -2.24 -5.92
CA THR A 187 -31.65 -3.60 -6.21
C THR A 187 -30.33 -3.50 -6.96
N CYS A 188 -29.28 -4.13 -6.43
CA CYS A 188 -27.96 -4.16 -7.06
C CYS A 188 -27.31 -5.54 -6.89
N THR A 189 -27.11 -6.26 -7.99
CA THR A 189 -26.23 -7.44 -8.04
C THR A 189 -25.19 -7.24 -9.13
N ASP A 190 -23.97 -7.74 -8.93
CA ASP A 190 -22.87 -7.69 -9.91
C ASP A 190 -22.54 -6.26 -10.41
N ILE A 191 -22.51 -5.29 -9.49
CA ILE A 191 -22.11 -3.92 -9.80
C ILE A 191 -20.60 -3.70 -9.63
N SER A 192 -20.02 -2.76 -10.38
CA SER A 192 -18.62 -2.35 -10.21
C SER A 192 -18.52 -0.93 -9.66
N LEU A 193 -17.85 -0.78 -8.51
CA LEU A 193 -17.63 0.49 -7.80
C LEU A 193 -16.14 0.86 -7.68
N THR A 194 -15.28 0.36 -8.58
CA THR A 194 -13.84 0.66 -8.54
C THR A 194 -13.57 2.16 -8.64
N ASN A 195 -12.77 2.74 -7.75
CA ASN A 195 -12.40 4.15 -7.69
C ASN A 195 -13.59 5.14 -7.63
N VAL A 196 -14.73 4.74 -7.04
CA VAL A 196 -15.87 5.63 -6.87
C VAL A 196 -15.64 6.62 -5.73
N THR A 197 -15.98 7.90 -5.96
CA THR A 197 -16.00 8.93 -4.90
C THR A 197 -17.42 9.20 -4.44
N LEU A 198 -17.74 8.94 -3.17
CA LEU A 198 -19.08 9.12 -2.58
C LEU A 198 -19.18 10.40 -1.73
N GLY A 199 -19.47 11.55 -2.35
CA GLY A 199 -19.65 12.83 -1.67
C GLY A 199 -21.12 13.13 -1.33
N LYS A 200 -21.49 13.42 -0.08
CA LYS A 200 -22.88 13.78 0.30
C LYS A 200 -24.01 12.83 -0.20
N THR A 201 -23.68 11.62 -0.64
CA THR A 201 -24.64 10.56 -1.00
C THR A 201 -25.46 10.20 0.24
N ASN A 202 -26.79 10.09 0.10
CA ASN A 202 -27.69 9.71 1.17
C ASN A 202 -27.42 8.24 1.53
N ALA A 203 -26.60 8.03 2.58
CA ALA A 203 -26.08 6.72 2.95
C ALA A 203 -27.10 5.85 3.73
N LEU A 204 -28.35 6.32 3.91
CA LEU A 204 -29.42 5.49 4.47
C LEU A 204 -29.73 4.28 3.58
N GLY A 205 -29.40 4.33 2.27
CA GLY A 205 -29.57 3.25 1.31
C GLY A 205 -28.35 2.35 1.08
N LEU A 206 -27.14 2.74 1.51
CA LEU A 206 -25.94 1.90 1.51
C LEU A 206 -26.04 0.89 2.67
N SER A 207 -27.08 0.07 2.66
CA SER A 207 -27.33 -0.97 3.66
C SER A 207 -26.47 -2.20 3.38
N ASP A 208 -26.48 -3.17 4.28
CA ASP A 208 -25.84 -4.49 4.15
C ASP A 208 -26.04 -5.16 2.77
N MET A 209 -27.12 -4.82 2.05
CA MET A 209 -27.40 -5.32 0.70
C MET A 209 -26.42 -4.85 -0.38
N PHE A 210 -25.81 -3.66 -0.26
CA PHE A 210 -24.93 -3.13 -1.30
C PHE A 210 -23.54 -3.80 -1.31
N PHE A 211 -23.13 -4.33 -0.15
CA PHE A 211 -21.83 -4.97 0.06
C PHE A 211 -21.93 -6.50 0.21
N GLY A 212 -23.09 -7.03 0.61
CA GLY A 212 -23.28 -8.47 0.85
C GLY A 212 -23.36 -9.37 -0.39
N SER A 213 -23.43 -8.82 -1.61
CA SER A 213 -23.45 -9.62 -2.85
C SER A 213 -22.28 -9.26 -3.77
N ALA A 214 -21.16 -9.98 -3.62
CA ALA A 214 -20.05 -10.02 -4.59
C ALA A 214 -19.63 -8.65 -5.18
N ALA A 215 -19.73 -7.58 -4.39
CA ALA A 215 -19.42 -6.24 -4.85
C ALA A 215 -17.89 -6.04 -4.81
N CYS A 216 -17.30 -5.71 -5.96
CA CYS A 216 -15.92 -5.23 -6.01
C CYS A 216 -15.94 -3.72 -5.72
N VAL A 217 -15.50 -3.35 -4.52
CA VAL A 217 -15.45 -1.96 -4.04
C VAL A 217 -14.00 -1.60 -3.75
N THR A 218 -13.22 -1.37 -4.81
CA THR A 218 -11.79 -1.05 -4.68
C THR A 218 -11.56 0.45 -4.83
N GLY A 219 -10.61 1.03 -4.08
CA GLY A 219 -10.22 2.44 -4.23
C GLY A 219 -11.28 3.48 -3.84
N VAL A 220 -12.36 3.08 -3.15
CA VAL A 220 -13.46 3.98 -2.77
C VAL A 220 -13.09 4.75 -1.51
N THR A 221 -13.46 6.04 -1.48
CA THR A 221 -13.37 6.86 -0.26
C THR A 221 -14.68 6.80 0.52
N ILE A 222 -14.68 6.10 1.66
CA ILE A 222 -15.80 6.01 2.61
C ILE A 222 -15.44 6.57 4.00
N SER A 223 -14.40 7.40 4.08
CA SER A 223 -13.90 7.95 5.34
C SER A 223 -14.96 8.70 6.17
N GLY A 224 -14.89 8.54 7.49
CA GLY A 224 -15.77 9.20 8.46
C GLY A 224 -17.16 8.60 8.59
N ARG A 225 -17.43 7.46 7.96
CA ARG A 225 -18.76 6.82 7.98
C ARG A 225 -18.93 5.93 9.21
N ASP A 226 -20.17 5.86 9.70
CA ASP A 226 -20.56 4.87 10.70
C ASP A 226 -20.90 3.55 10.00
N LEU A 227 -20.00 2.57 10.12
CA LEU A 227 -20.14 1.22 9.55
C LEU A 227 -20.43 0.20 10.65
N SER A 228 -20.93 0.65 11.80
CA SER A 228 -21.20 -0.25 12.92
C SER A 228 -22.25 -1.29 12.57
N GLY A 229 -21.93 -2.56 12.84
CA GLY A 229 -22.79 -3.71 12.56
C GLY A 229 -22.85 -4.15 11.09
N TRP A 230 -22.08 -3.52 10.20
CA TRP A 230 -22.14 -3.83 8.76
C TRP A 230 -21.54 -5.20 8.44
N CYS A 231 -22.17 -5.93 7.52
CA CYS A 231 -21.58 -7.14 6.94
C CYS A 231 -20.74 -6.79 5.70
N LEU A 232 -19.40 -6.82 5.83
CA LEU A 232 -18.44 -6.62 4.75
C LEU A 232 -17.72 -7.93 4.37
N ASP A 233 -18.37 -9.05 4.62
CA ASP A 233 -17.82 -10.38 4.34
C ASP A 233 -17.67 -10.60 2.84
N ASN A 234 -16.55 -11.22 2.42
CA ASN A 234 -16.22 -11.50 1.01
C ASN A 234 -16.09 -10.26 0.11
N VAL A 235 -16.02 -9.05 0.68
CA VAL A 235 -15.89 -7.82 -0.10
C VAL A 235 -14.42 -7.56 -0.42
N ASP A 236 -14.15 -7.20 -1.67
CA ASP A 236 -12.85 -6.64 -2.05
C ASP A 236 -12.86 -5.13 -1.79
N LEU A 237 -12.16 -4.72 -0.73
CA LEU A 237 -11.97 -3.33 -0.28
C LEU A 237 -10.58 -2.80 -0.66
N THR A 238 -9.89 -3.43 -1.61
CA THR A 238 -8.50 -3.09 -1.95
C THR A 238 -8.34 -1.60 -2.24
N GLY A 239 -7.43 -0.94 -1.52
CA GLY A 239 -7.12 0.48 -1.71
C GLY A 239 -8.17 1.47 -1.22
N CYS A 240 -9.24 1.02 -0.55
CA CYS A 240 -10.24 1.94 -0.01
C CYS A 240 -9.68 2.86 1.08
N ASP A 241 -10.20 4.09 1.14
CA ASP A 241 -9.97 5.01 2.25
C ASP A 241 -11.11 4.88 3.26
N MET A 242 -10.81 4.19 4.36
CA MET A 242 -11.74 3.92 5.47
C MET A 242 -11.36 4.72 6.73
N ARG A 243 -10.60 5.81 6.58
CA ARG A 243 -10.14 6.59 7.73
C ARG A 243 -11.31 7.14 8.53
N ASN A 244 -11.19 7.23 9.86
CA ASN A 244 -12.24 7.78 10.73
C ASN A 244 -13.58 7.02 10.70
N CYS A 245 -13.63 5.80 10.15
CA CYS A 245 -14.85 4.99 10.18
C CYS A 245 -15.07 4.34 11.55
N ASN A 246 -16.33 4.17 11.93
CA ASN A 246 -16.72 3.34 13.06
C ASN A 246 -16.98 1.91 12.59
N LEU A 247 -16.13 0.98 12.96
CA LEU A 247 -16.18 -0.45 12.60
C LEU A 247 -16.74 -1.33 13.73
N THR A 248 -17.36 -0.73 14.74
CA THR A 248 -17.86 -1.48 15.91
C THR A 248 -18.88 -2.53 15.48
N GLY A 249 -18.53 -3.81 15.63
CA GLY A 249 -19.40 -4.93 15.29
C GLY A 249 -19.56 -5.19 13.79
N ALA A 250 -18.76 -4.54 12.93
CA ALA A 250 -18.71 -4.90 11.52
C ALA A 250 -18.06 -6.29 11.34
N SER A 251 -18.36 -6.99 10.25
CA SER A 251 -17.72 -8.25 9.91
C SER A 251 -16.89 -8.10 8.64
N PHE A 252 -15.69 -8.67 8.62
CA PHE A 252 -14.73 -8.65 7.50
C PHE A 252 -14.29 -10.08 7.14
N THR A 253 -15.16 -11.06 7.34
CA THR A 253 -14.84 -12.47 7.11
C THR A 253 -14.58 -12.68 5.61
N GLU A 254 -13.41 -13.19 5.27
CA GLU A 254 -12.95 -13.38 3.89
C GLU A 254 -12.89 -12.08 3.05
N ALA A 255 -12.90 -10.90 3.69
CA ALA A 255 -12.74 -9.63 2.99
C ALA A 255 -11.28 -9.42 2.53
N THR A 256 -11.08 -8.76 1.39
CA THR A 256 -9.75 -8.34 0.93
C THR A 256 -9.50 -6.89 1.33
N LEU A 257 -8.59 -6.69 2.28
CA LEU A 257 -8.20 -5.39 2.86
C LEU A 257 -6.82 -4.94 2.35
N CYS A 258 -6.43 -5.36 1.15
CA CYS A 258 -5.13 -5.01 0.59
C CYS A 258 -5.00 -3.49 0.41
N LYS A 259 -3.93 -2.88 0.94
CA LYS A 259 -3.67 -1.42 0.78
C LYS A 259 -4.79 -0.50 1.27
N VAL A 260 -5.71 -0.99 2.09
CA VAL A 260 -6.77 -0.17 2.69
C VAL A 260 -6.16 0.83 3.67
N ASP A 261 -6.70 2.03 3.75
CA ASP A 261 -6.34 3.01 4.78
C ASP A 261 -7.31 2.94 5.96
N LEU A 262 -6.89 2.30 7.05
CA LEU A 262 -7.69 2.10 8.26
C LEU A 262 -7.33 3.09 9.38
N ARG A 263 -6.50 4.12 9.11
CA ARG A 263 -6.07 5.06 10.15
C ARG A 263 -7.26 5.75 10.82
N ASP A 264 -7.12 6.02 12.11
CA ASP A 264 -8.11 6.74 12.91
C ASP A 264 -9.50 6.05 12.95
N THR A 265 -9.59 4.74 12.64
CA THR A 265 -10.85 4.00 12.79
C THR A 265 -11.15 3.68 14.25
N THR A 266 -12.43 3.58 14.60
CA THR A 266 -12.88 3.12 15.93
C THR A 266 -13.50 1.73 15.82
N GLY A 267 -13.34 0.90 16.85
CA GLY A 267 -13.93 -0.44 16.88
C GLY A 267 -13.21 -1.50 16.06
N LEU A 268 -12.07 -1.18 15.42
CA LEU A 268 -11.18 -2.17 14.83
C LEU A 268 -10.65 -3.12 15.92
N CYS A 269 -10.67 -4.42 15.67
CA CYS A 269 -10.18 -5.45 16.59
C CYS A 269 -9.45 -6.56 15.84
N ALA A 270 -8.75 -7.44 16.58
CA ALA A 270 -7.97 -8.52 16.01
C ALA A 270 -8.77 -9.40 15.02
N THR A 271 -10.04 -9.69 15.35
CA THR A 271 -10.88 -10.56 14.50
C THR A 271 -11.09 -9.99 13.11
N HIS A 272 -11.17 -8.66 12.93
CA HIS A 272 -11.30 -8.04 11.62
C HIS A 272 -10.09 -8.31 10.72
N LEU A 273 -8.89 -8.44 11.29
CA LEU A 273 -7.67 -8.74 10.54
C LEU A 273 -7.49 -10.25 10.35
N THR A 274 -7.72 -11.05 11.40
CA THR A 274 -7.51 -12.50 11.35
C THR A 274 -8.58 -13.24 10.53
N SER A 275 -9.79 -12.69 10.38
CA SER A 275 -10.83 -13.27 9.52
C SER A 275 -10.74 -12.80 8.07
N ALA A 276 -9.97 -11.75 7.79
CA ALA A 276 -9.82 -11.22 6.43
C ALA A 276 -9.02 -12.21 5.56
N LEU A 277 -9.34 -12.23 4.26
CA LEU A 277 -8.60 -13.02 3.29
C LEU A 277 -7.17 -12.51 3.12
N SER A 278 -6.99 -11.18 3.16
CA SER A 278 -5.68 -10.54 3.12
C SER A 278 -5.74 -9.11 3.66
N VAL A 279 -4.69 -8.71 4.37
CA VAL A 279 -4.47 -7.33 4.85
C VAL A 279 -3.17 -6.74 4.30
N THR A 280 -2.60 -7.35 3.26
CA THR A 280 -1.28 -6.97 2.72
C THR A 280 -1.25 -5.48 2.31
N GLY A 281 -0.28 -4.73 2.84
CA GLY A 281 -0.17 -3.31 2.55
C GLY A 281 -1.16 -2.40 3.27
N ALA A 282 -2.05 -2.92 4.12
CA ALA A 282 -3.00 -2.10 4.88
C ALA A 282 -2.28 -1.09 5.78
N ASN A 283 -2.87 0.10 5.92
CA ASN A 283 -2.35 1.13 6.81
C ASN A 283 -3.06 1.10 8.16
N LEU A 284 -2.36 0.54 9.15
CA LEU A 284 -2.80 0.36 10.53
C LEU A 284 -2.10 1.35 11.49
N SER A 285 -1.51 2.42 10.96
CA SER A 285 -0.75 3.39 11.76
C SER A 285 -1.60 3.99 12.89
N GLY A 286 -1.03 4.07 14.08
CA GLY A 286 -1.62 4.75 15.24
C GLY A 286 -2.65 3.96 16.04
N HIS A 287 -2.93 2.69 15.69
CA HIS A 287 -3.86 1.87 16.47
C HIS A 287 -3.23 1.37 17.77
N ASP A 288 -4.08 1.19 18.78
CA ASP A 288 -3.79 0.38 19.96
C ASP A 288 -4.21 -1.07 19.64
N MET A 289 -3.22 -1.90 19.42
CA MET A 289 -3.31 -3.34 19.17
C MET A 289 -2.75 -4.14 20.36
N SER A 290 -2.68 -3.54 21.55
CA SER A 290 -2.15 -4.18 22.75
C SER A 290 -2.97 -5.43 23.11
N GLY A 291 -2.28 -6.52 23.39
CA GLY A 291 -2.89 -7.82 23.72
C GLY A 291 -3.69 -8.49 22.60
N TRP A 292 -3.61 -8.00 21.35
CA TRP A 292 -4.31 -8.64 20.23
C TRP A 292 -3.72 -10.02 19.92
N ASP A 293 -4.59 -10.95 19.52
CA ASP A 293 -4.19 -12.25 19.01
C ASP A 293 -4.13 -12.23 17.49
N LEU A 294 -2.91 -12.25 16.94
CA LEU A 294 -2.61 -12.16 15.52
C LEU A 294 -1.72 -13.34 15.08
N HIS A 295 -1.75 -14.48 15.78
CA HIS A 295 -0.88 -15.60 15.42
C HIS A 295 -1.05 -16.05 13.95
N ASN A 296 0.07 -16.32 13.28
CA ASN A 296 0.17 -16.79 11.89
C ASN A 296 -0.46 -15.89 10.82
N ILE A 297 -0.82 -14.64 11.13
CA ILE A 297 -1.31 -13.71 10.10
C ILE A 297 -0.15 -13.28 9.16
N VAL A 298 -0.50 -12.95 7.91
CA VAL A 298 0.42 -12.33 6.96
C VAL A 298 0.24 -10.80 7.00
N LEU A 299 1.16 -10.11 7.65
CA LEU A 299 1.26 -8.64 7.71
C LEU A 299 2.33 -8.11 6.75
N ASP A 300 2.43 -8.71 5.57
CA ASP A 300 3.40 -8.27 4.57
C ASP A 300 3.07 -6.85 4.09
N SER A 301 4.11 -6.02 3.99
CA SER A 301 4.05 -4.63 3.50
C SER A 301 3.09 -3.70 4.26
N VAL A 302 2.53 -4.10 5.40
CA VAL A 302 1.61 -3.25 6.18
C VAL A 302 2.34 -2.04 6.77
N ILE A 303 1.59 -0.99 7.07
CA ILE A 303 2.13 0.22 7.71
C ILE A 303 1.66 0.27 9.17
N LEU A 304 2.58 0.11 10.11
CA LEU A 304 2.35 0.02 11.57
C LEU A 304 2.99 1.20 12.33
N LYS A 305 3.08 2.38 11.69
CA LYS A 305 3.76 3.53 12.28
C LYS A 305 3.04 4.02 13.54
N ASN A 306 3.79 4.17 14.62
CA ASN A 306 3.25 4.60 15.93
C ASN A 306 2.11 3.69 16.45
N THR A 307 2.11 2.41 16.08
CA THR A 307 1.14 1.42 16.58
C THR A 307 1.65 0.81 17.89
N ASP A 308 0.75 0.62 18.86
CA ASP A 308 1.05 -0.10 20.11
C ASP A 308 0.66 -1.57 19.94
N MET A 309 1.62 -2.49 20.08
CA MET A 309 1.42 -3.93 20.01
C MET A 309 1.92 -4.60 21.30
N THR A 310 1.93 -3.87 22.41
CA THR A 310 2.38 -4.37 23.72
C THR A 310 1.62 -5.63 24.11
N GLY A 311 2.36 -6.71 24.41
CA GLY A 311 1.77 -7.99 24.81
C GLY A 311 0.92 -8.70 23.73
N ALA A 312 0.99 -8.27 22.47
CA ALA A 312 0.27 -8.94 21.38
C ALA A 312 0.87 -10.34 21.09
N ASN A 313 0.03 -11.28 20.69
CA ASN A 313 0.47 -12.57 20.14
C ASN A 313 0.73 -12.42 18.64
N LEU A 314 2.00 -12.38 18.27
CA LEU A 314 2.53 -12.26 16.91
C LEU A 314 3.32 -13.52 16.51
N SER A 315 3.06 -14.65 17.17
CA SER A 315 3.74 -15.90 16.87
C SER A 315 3.48 -16.33 15.42
N GLY A 316 4.54 -16.67 14.68
CA GLY A 316 4.48 -17.08 13.28
C GLY A 316 4.04 -15.99 12.29
N VAL A 317 3.95 -14.73 12.70
CA VAL A 317 3.55 -13.63 11.82
C VAL A 317 4.63 -13.33 10.78
N SER A 318 4.20 -13.06 9.54
CA SER A 318 5.09 -12.49 8.52
C SER A 318 5.00 -10.97 8.51
N PHE A 319 6.13 -10.30 8.74
CA PHE A 319 6.29 -8.85 8.62
C PHE A 319 7.15 -8.48 7.40
N SER A 320 7.23 -9.31 6.36
CA SER A 320 8.08 -9.02 5.21
C SER A 320 7.75 -7.65 4.61
N HIS A 321 8.74 -6.76 4.56
CA HIS A 321 8.61 -5.37 4.06
C HIS A 321 7.60 -4.47 4.78
N ALA A 322 7.11 -4.83 5.97
CA ALA A 322 6.26 -3.94 6.78
C ALA A 322 7.00 -2.65 7.21
N GLU A 323 6.26 -1.55 7.41
CA GLU A 323 6.81 -0.30 7.94
C GLU A 323 6.50 -0.15 9.44
N MET A 324 7.48 -0.49 10.29
CA MET A 324 7.31 -0.55 11.76
C MET A 324 7.96 0.61 12.52
N HIS A 325 8.04 1.81 11.92
CA HIS A 325 8.69 2.96 12.56
C HIS A 325 7.91 3.40 13.81
N LYS A 326 8.58 3.37 14.98
CA LYS A 326 8.01 3.70 16.30
C LYS A 326 6.86 2.78 16.74
N THR A 327 6.80 1.55 16.22
CA THR A 327 5.91 0.52 16.77
C THR A 327 6.42 0.09 18.14
N ILE A 328 5.51 -0.11 19.10
CA ILE A 328 5.82 -0.63 20.44
C ILE A 328 5.55 -2.12 20.45
N LEU A 329 6.54 -2.94 20.78
CA LEU A 329 6.45 -4.41 20.81
C LEU A 329 6.74 -4.99 22.20
N GLU A 330 6.81 -4.16 23.25
CA GLU A 330 7.17 -4.60 24.60
C GLU A 330 6.33 -5.81 25.03
N SER A 331 7.00 -6.87 25.52
CA SER A 331 6.34 -8.12 25.96
C SER A 331 5.52 -8.87 24.89
N ALA A 332 5.62 -8.53 23.60
CA ALA A 332 4.94 -9.27 22.54
C ALA A 332 5.56 -10.67 22.32
N ASP A 333 4.72 -11.64 21.94
CA ASP A 333 5.16 -12.95 21.47
C ASP A 333 5.45 -12.88 19.98
N LEU A 334 6.72 -12.86 19.58
CA LEU A 334 7.21 -12.87 18.20
C LEU A 334 7.81 -14.24 17.84
N SER A 335 7.45 -15.32 18.56
CA SER A 335 8.04 -16.63 18.37
C SER A 335 7.77 -17.13 16.94
N GLY A 336 8.84 -17.50 16.23
CA GLY A 336 8.76 -17.93 14.83
C GLY A 336 8.35 -16.86 13.83
N ALA A 337 8.23 -15.58 14.22
CA ALA A 337 7.87 -14.50 13.31
C ALA A 337 8.98 -14.23 12.26
N ASP A 338 8.58 -13.86 11.05
CA ASP A 338 9.49 -13.40 10.00
C ASP A 338 9.59 -11.87 10.03
N LEU A 339 10.70 -11.39 10.58
CA LEU A 339 11.09 -9.97 10.64
C LEU A 339 12.17 -9.65 9.60
N SER A 340 12.42 -10.51 8.61
CA SER A 340 13.52 -10.31 7.66
C SER A 340 13.46 -8.96 6.94
N HIS A 341 14.64 -8.39 6.68
CA HIS A 341 14.83 -7.09 6.01
C HIS A 341 14.22 -5.88 6.73
N GLN A 342 13.88 -5.99 8.02
CA GLN A 342 13.26 -4.91 8.78
C GLN A 342 14.23 -3.83 9.28
N GLN A 343 13.70 -2.63 9.46
CA GLN A 343 14.38 -1.48 10.07
C GLN A 343 13.96 -1.34 11.53
N LEU A 344 14.63 -2.05 12.44
CA LEU A 344 14.29 -2.14 13.86
C LEU A 344 15.05 -1.12 14.73
N SER A 345 15.50 -0.02 14.12
CA SER A 345 16.36 0.97 14.79
C SER A 345 15.63 1.71 15.91
N GLY A 346 16.19 1.66 17.11
CA GLY A 346 15.65 2.30 18.32
C GLY A 346 14.41 1.64 18.89
N MET A 347 14.03 0.46 18.38
CA MET A 347 12.86 -0.28 18.86
C MET A 347 13.15 -0.92 20.23
N ASP A 348 12.13 -0.96 21.07
CA ASP A 348 12.17 -1.68 22.34
C ASP A 348 11.60 -3.08 22.14
N LEU A 349 12.48 -4.08 22.19
CA LEU A 349 12.17 -5.50 22.13
C LEU A 349 12.41 -6.17 23.49
N SER A 350 12.36 -5.39 24.58
CA SER A 350 12.51 -5.93 25.93
C SER A 350 11.37 -6.88 26.27
N SER A 351 11.73 -7.98 26.94
CA SER A 351 10.79 -9.03 27.37
C SER A 351 9.98 -9.69 26.24
N CYS A 352 10.29 -9.44 24.96
CA CYS A 352 9.67 -10.15 23.84
C CYS A 352 10.11 -11.61 23.79
N ASP A 353 9.23 -12.49 23.29
CA ASP A 353 9.63 -13.82 22.87
C ASP A 353 10.01 -13.82 21.38
N LEU A 354 11.30 -13.94 21.08
CA LEU A 354 11.87 -14.03 19.72
C LEU A 354 12.32 -15.46 19.40
N THR A 355 11.81 -16.47 20.12
CA THR A 355 12.20 -17.87 19.94
C THR A 355 11.94 -18.30 18.49
N GLY A 356 13.00 -18.70 17.78
CA GLY A 356 12.91 -19.12 16.38
C GLY A 356 12.60 -18.00 15.37
N ALA A 357 12.53 -16.73 15.79
CA ALA A 357 12.24 -15.62 14.89
C ALA A 357 13.34 -15.42 13.83
N VAL A 358 12.94 -14.91 12.66
CA VAL A 358 13.83 -14.63 11.53
C VAL A 358 14.14 -13.15 11.49
N LEU A 359 15.37 -12.76 11.83
CA LEU A 359 15.87 -11.39 11.75
C LEU A 359 16.85 -11.20 10.60
N ALA A 360 16.87 -12.13 9.63
CA ALA A 360 17.83 -12.11 8.55
C ALA A 360 17.84 -10.75 7.83
N GLU A 361 19.04 -10.21 7.60
CA GLU A 361 19.26 -8.91 6.96
C GLU A 361 18.57 -7.71 7.64
N CYS A 362 18.25 -7.80 8.94
CA CYS A 362 17.70 -6.67 9.69
C CYS A 362 18.75 -5.59 10.00
N TYR A 363 18.28 -4.36 10.19
CA TYR A 363 19.10 -3.27 10.73
C TYR A 363 18.62 -2.85 12.14
N MET A 364 19.41 -3.23 13.15
CA MET A 364 19.14 -3.02 14.57
C MET A 364 20.11 -1.99 15.16
N HIS A 365 19.90 -0.71 14.86
CA HIS A 365 20.67 0.38 15.47
C HIS A 365 20.03 0.83 16.78
N LYS A 366 20.75 0.72 17.91
CA LYS A 366 20.26 1.11 19.25
C LYS A 366 18.96 0.42 19.67
N THR A 367 18.70 -0.77 19.16
CA THR A 367 17.59 -1.61 19.60
C THR A 367 17.85 -2.10 21.04
N VAL A 368 16.78 -2.34 21.79
CA VAL A 368 16.81 -2.73 23.20
C VAL A 368 16.34 -4.19 23.31
N LEU A 369 17.20 -5.10 23.81
CA LEU A 369 16.92 -6.56 23.96
C LEU A 369 17.06 -7.13 25.40
N PRO A 370 16.98 -6.37 26.50
CA PRO A 370 17.06 -6.97 27.83
C PRO A 370 15.86 -7.91 28.04
N ASP A 371 16.14 -9.05 28.68
CA ASP A 371 15.15 -10.07 29.06
C ASP A 371 14.34 -10.69 27.90
N SER A 372 14.77 -10.51 26.65
CA SER A 372 14.16 -11.15 25.48
C SER A 372 14.56 -12.63 25.36
N HIS A 373 13.61 -13.49 24.99
CA HIS A 373 13.89 -14.90 24.71
C HIS A 373 14.31 -15.06 23.25
N CYS A 374 15.54 -15.51 22.99
CA CYS A 374 16.09 -15.57 21.62
C CYS A 374 16.58 -16.96 21.22
N GLU A 375 16.02 -18.02 21.82
CA GLU A 375 16.43 -19.38 21.50
C GLU A 375 16.08 -19.71 20.03
N GLY A 376 17.06 -20.19 19.27
CA GLY A 376 16.88 -20.56 17.86
C GLY A 376 16.73 -19.38 16.89
N ILE A 377 16.97 -18.15 17.33
CA ILE A 377 16.87 -16.94 16.51
C ILE A 377 17.80 -17.00 15.28
N MET A 378 17.33 -16.50 14.13
CA MET A 378 18.12 -16.47 12.90
C MET A 378 18.61 -15.05 12.62
N LEU A 379 19.92 -14.85 12.71
CA LEU A 379 20.57 -13.54 12.59
C LEU A 379 21.37 -13.37 11.30
N GLU A 380 21.33 -14.29 10.34
CA GLU A 380 22.17 -14.22 9.13
C GLU A 380 22.09 -12.86 8.43
N GLY A 381 23.25 -12.23 8.19
CA GLY A 381 23.32 -10.90 7.57
C GLY A 381 22.80 -9.72 8.42
N THR A 382 22.38 -9.94 9.67
CA THR A 382 21.82 -8.90 10.55
C THR A 382 22.89 -7.90 10.97
N CYS A 383 22.52 -6.62 11.07
CA CYS A 383 23.34 -5.58 11.63
C CYS A 383 22.90 -5.20 13.05
N LEU A 384 23.71 -5.59 14.03
CA LEU A 384 23.60 -5.25 15.44
C LEU A 384 24.51 -4.04 15.74
N ASP A 385 24.00 -2.82 15.59
CA ASP A 385 24.76 -1.58 15.81
C ASP A 385 24.36 -0.92 17.14
N ARG A 386 25.24 -1.00 18.14
CA ARG A 386 25.04 -0.43 19.48
C ARG A 386 23.75 -0.92 20.14
N VAL A 387 23.42 -2.19 19.91
CA VAL A 387 22.30 -2.87 20.56
C VAL A 387 22.56 -2.89 22.07
N THR A 388 21.53 -2.52 22.83
CA THR A 388 21.58 -2.52 24.31
C THR A 388 20.91 -3.77 24.85
N GLY A 389 21.46 -4.34 25.93
CA GLY A 389 20.94 -5.59 26.49
C GLY A 389 21.31 -6.85 25.69
N LEU A 390 22.27 -6.77 24.75
CA LEU A 390 22.82 -7.96 24.12
C LEU A 390 23.46 -8.86 25.18
N THR A 391 22.93 -10.06 25.40
CA THR A 391 23.45 -11.02 26.39
C THR A 391 24.11 -12.23 25.72
N GLU A 392 24.91 -13.00 26.47
CA GLU A 392 25.42 -14.29 25.99
C GLU A 392 24.28 -15.22 25.55
N GLY A 393 23.12 -15.16 26.24
CA GLY A 393 21.94 -15.97 25.90
C GLY A 393 21.42 -15.70 24.49
N VAL A 394 21.38 -14.44 24.06
CA VAL A 394 20.99 -14.06 22.69
C VAL A 394 21.95 -14.66 21.67
N ILE A 395 23.25 -14.48 21.90
CA ILE A 395 24.29 -14.92 20.98
C ILE A 395 24.36 -16.46 20.89
N ARG A 396 24.21 -17.17 22.02
CA ARG A 396 24.22 -18.63 22.05
C ARG A 396 22.90 -19.27 21.63
N GLY A 397 21.80 -18.53 21.75
CA GLY A 397 20.50 -18.91 21.21
C GLY A 397 20.47 -18.87 19.68
N ALA A 398 21.28 -18.01 19.05
CA ALA A 398 21.34 -17.91 17.61
C ALA A 398 21.87 -19.19 16.95
N LYS A 399 21.18 -19.66 15.89
CA LYS A 399 21.59 -20.87 15.15
C LYS A 399 22.93 -20.70 14.41
N CYS A 400 23.19 -19.51 13.89
CA CYS A 400 24.42 -19.14 13.20
C CYS A 400 24.62 -17.61 13.27
N LEU A 401 25.86 -17.16 13.12
CA LEU A 401 26.24 -15.75 13.04
C LEU A 401 26.94 -15.43 11.72
N ARG A 402 26.52 -16.09 10.64
CA ARG A 402 27.09 -15.85 9.31
C ARG A 402 26.76 -14.46 8.81
N ASP A 403 27.78 -13.78 8.31
CA ASP A 403 27.68 -12.43 7.72
C ASP A 403 27.03 -11.38 8.65
N VAL A 404 26.99 -11.64 9.95
CA VAL A 404 26.44 -10.71 10.95
C VAL A 404 27.38 -9.52 11.12
N HIS A 405 26.84 -8.31 11.19
CA HIS A 405 27.59 -7.10 11.49
C HIS A 405 27.32 -6.69 12.94
N ILE A 406 28.33 -6.78 13.82
CA ILE A 406 28.22 -6.32 15.21
C ILE A 406 29.11 -5.09 15.38
N ILE A 407 28.50 -3.97 15.77
CA ILE A 407 29.17 -2.68 15.88
C ILE A 407 28.96 -2.10 17.27
N GLY A 408 30.05 -1.81 17.99
CA GLY A 408 29.99 -1.07 19.24
C GLY A 408 29.32 -1.81 20.41
N CYS A 409 29.20 -3.14 20.35
CA CYS A 409 28.59 -3.96 21.39
C CYS A 409 29.64 -4.46 22.40
N ASP A 410 29.20 -4.61 23.65
CA ASP A 410 29.98 -5.24 24.72
C ASP A 410 29.63 -6.73 24.80
N MET A 411 30.64 -7.57 24.56
CA MET A 411 30.58 -9.03 24.64
C MET A 411 31.70 -9.54 25.57
N THR A 412 32.08 -8.73 26.57
CA THR A 412 33.08 -9.09 27.56
C THR A 412 32.69 -10.39 28.27
N ALA A 413 33.63 -11.34 28.34
CA ALA A 413 33.48 -12.67 28.93
C ALA A 413 32.43 -13.59 28.28
N PHE A 414 31.87 -13.23 27.12
CA PHE A 414 30.88 -14.08 26.44
C PHE A 414 31.49 -15.40 25.97
N ASN A 415 30.72 -16.47 26.09
CA ASN A 415 31.04 -17.75 25.48
C ASN A 415 30.54 -17.84 24.02
N LEU A 416 31.47 -17.74 23.09
CA LEU A 416 31.31 -17.83 21.64
C LEU A 416 31.89 -19.14 21.06
N SER A 417 32.21 -20.13 21.91
CA SER A 417 32.92 -21.33 21.50
C SER A 417 32.13 -22.16 20.50
N GLY A 418 32.77 -22.60 19.42
CA GLY A 418 32.19 -23.50 18.41
C GLY A 418 31.14 -22.86 17.50
N LEU A 419 30.90 -21.55 17.60
CA LEU A 419 29.94 -20.85 16.74
C LEU A 419 30.46 -20.73 15.30
N ASP A 420 29.55 -20.85 14.34
CA ASP A 420 29.81 -20.46 12.96
C ASP A 420 29.58 -18.96 12.80
N MET A 421 30.67 -18.22 12.69
CA MET A 421 30.76 -16.78 12.54
C MET A 421 31.45 -16.43 11.21
N THR A 422 31.30 -17.29 10.20
CA THR A 422 31.89 -17.07 8.87
C THR A 422 31.38 -15.76 8.29
N GLY A 423 32.30 -14.92 7.79
CA GLY A 423 31.96 -13.61 7.21
C GLY A 423 31.60 -12.52 8.22
N ILE A 424 31.63 -12.81 9.53
CA ILE A 424 31.22 -11.83 10.56
C ILE A 424 32.03 -10.53 10.44
N CYS A 425 31.35 -9.40 10.59
CA CYS A 425 31.95 -8.08 10.69
C CYS A 425 31.87 -7.58 12.13
N LEU A 426 32.99 -7.49 12.83
CA LEU A 426 33.10 -6.92 14.16
C LEU A 426 33.76 -5.55 14.09
N GLN A 427 33.10 -4.51 14.60
CA GLN A 427 33.66 -3.16 14.62
C GLN A 427 33.46 -2.49 15.97
N ILE A 428 34.54 -2.00 16.60
CA ILE A 428 34.45 -1.25 17.88
C ILE A 428 33.85 -2.10 19.02
N CYS A 429 33.98 -3.44 18.95
CA CYS A 429 33.42 -4.34 19.96
C CYS A 429 34.37 -4.62 21.11
N GLN A 430 33.82 -4.81 22.32
CA GLN A 430 34.56 -5.31 23.48
C GLN A 430 34.40 -6.84 23.56
N LEU A 431 35.50 -7.57 23.48
CA LEU A 431 35.56 -9.04 23.59
C LEU A 431 36.62 -9.47 24.63
N LYS A 432 36.85 -8.63 25.64
CA LYS A 432 37.82 -8.93 26.71
C LYS A 432 37.38 -10.21 27.42
N GLU A 433 38.30 -11.14 27.65
CA GLU A 433 38.04 -12.42 28.34
C GLU A 433 36.96 -13.31 27.66
N ALA A 434 36.54 -12.99 26.43
CA ALA A 434 35.58 -13.81 25.67
C ALA A 434 36.19 -15.17 25.28
N ARG A 435 35.34 -16.18 25.10
CA ARG A 435 35.77 -17.53 24.71
C ARG A 435 35.32 -17.83 23.28
N LEU A 436 36.26 -17.88 22.34
CA LEU A 436 36.06 -18.18 20.92
C LEU A 436 36.53 -19.59 20.56
N ASP A 437 36.78 -20.46 21.54
CA ASP A 437 37.41 -21.77 21.33
C ASP A 437 36.65 -22.60 20.28
N GLY A 438 37.34 -23.03 19.22
CA GLY A 438 36.76 -23.82 18.15
C GLY A 438 35.77 -23.09 17.23
N ALA A 439 35.57 -21.78 17.38
CA ALA A 439 34.69 -21.01 16.51
C ALA A 439 35.27 -20.86 15.08
N CYS A 440 34.38 -20.65 14.10
CA CYS A 440 34.74 -20.40 12.70
C CYS A 440 34.56 -18.91 12.37
N LEU A 441 35.66 -18.17 12.21
CA LEU A 441 35.73 -16.77 11.80
C LEU A 441 36.36 -16.62 10.41
N GLN A 442 36.14 -17.59 9.53
CA GLN A 442 36.63 -17.52 8.15
C GLN A 442 36.06 -16.29 7.43
N ASN A 443 36.86 -15.63 6.58
CA ASN A 443 36.44 -14.44 5.83
C ASN A 443 35.91 -13.27 6.68
N SER A 444 36.19 -13.27 7.99
CA SER A 444 35.70 -12.23 8.90
C SER A 444 36.44 -10.89 8.73
N ARG A 445 35.76 -9.80 9.07
CA ARG A 445 36.33 -8.44 9.14
C ARG A 445 36.27 -7.95 10.57
N ILE A 446 37.41 -7.63 11.15
CA ILE A 446 37.53 -7.24 12.55
C ILE A 446 38.31 -5.91 12.62
N ASP A 447 37.67 -4.84 13.05
CA ASP A 447 38.30 -3.52 13.16
C ASP A 447 38.05 -2.88 14.54
N ARG A 448 39.10 -2.33 15.15
CA ARG A 448 39.02 -1.62 16.44
C ARG A 448 38.37 -2.41 17.57
N CYS A 449 38.58 -3.73 17.61
CA CYS A 449 38.01 -4.61 18.63
C CYS A 449 39.02 -4.94 19.73
N HIS A 450 38.53 -5.25 20.93
CA HIS A 450 39.37 -5.53 22.10
C HIS A 450 39.21 -6.97 22.58
N PHE A 451 40.16 -7.84 22.28
CA PHE A 451 40.14 -9.27 22.65
C PHE A 451 41.02 -9.59 23.86
N ASN A 452 41.45 -8.61 24.65
CA ASN A 452 42.47 -8.83 25.68
C ASN A 452 42.07 -9.99 26.62
N ARG A 453 42.97 -10.97 26.81
CA ARG A 453 42.77 -12.19 27.59
C ARG A 453 41.64 -13.11 27.10
N ALA A 454 41.15 -12.93 25.88
CA ALA A 454 40.22 -13.87 25.27
C ALA A 454 40.90 -15.23 25.01
N SER A 455 40.10 -16.29 25.01
CA SER A 455 40.54 -17.60 24.52
C SER A 455 40.09 -17.76 23.08
N ALA A 456 41.00 -18.09 22.17
CA ALA A 456 40.70 -18.35 20.76
C ALA A 456 41.35 -19.66 20.32
N ALA A 457 41.37 -20.66 21.21
CA ALA A 457 42.03 -21.93 20.95
C ALA A 457 41.27 -22.72 19.88
N SER A 458 41.97 -23.29 18.90
CA SER A 458 41.38 -24.02 17.77
C SER A 458 40.40 -23.22 16.92
N THR A 459 40.39 -21.89 17.04
CA THR A 459 39.54 -21.00 16.24
C THR A 459 40.09 -20.87 14.82
N ASP A 460 39.21 -20.87 13.82
CA ASP A 460 39.59 -20.69 12.42
C ASP A 460 39.40 -19.24 11.96
N PHE A 461 40.51 -18.54 11.73
CA PHE A 461 40.58 -17.17 11.22
C PHE A 461 41.06 -17.11 9.76
N SER A 462 40.92 -18.19 8.99
CA SER A 462 41.36 -18.23 7.59
C SER A 462 40.70 -17.10 6.77
N ASP A 463 41.50 -16.44 5.94
CA ASP A 463 41.07 -15.32 5.09
C ASP A 463 40.47 -14.11 5.85
N SER A 464 40.63 -14.06 7.18
CA SER A 464 40.17 -12.93 7.99
C SER A 464 41.04 -11.69 7.82
N VAL A 465 40.43 -10.53 8.02
CA VAL A 465 41.11 -9.23 8.07
C VAL A 465 40.91 -8.65 9.46
N MET A 466 42.01 -8.46 10.21
CA MET A 466 41.98 -7.83 11.52
C MET A 466 42.85 -6.56 11.52
N LYS A 467 42.27 -5.44 11.94
CA LYS A 467 42.99 -4.15 11.99
C LYS A 467 42.66 -3.40 13.28
N ASN A 468 43.61 -2.60 13.73
CA ASN A 468 43.48 -1.68 14.87
C ASN A 468 42.93 -2.33 16.15
N SER A 469 43.10 -3.64 16.31
CA SER A 469 42.50 -4.42 17.39
C SER A 469 43.55 -4.83 18.42
N SER A 470 43.16 -5.06 19.67
CA SER A 470 44.08 -5.46 20.75
C SER A 470 43.92 -6.93 21.10
N LEU A 471 45.03 -7.67 21.10
CA LEU A 471 45.10 -9.12 21.32
C LEU A 471 45.93 -9.50 22.54
N THR A 472 46.14 -8.59 23.51
CA THR A 472 47.08 -8.84 24.61
C THR A 472 46.62 -10.00 25.49
N GLY A 473 47.47 -11.04 25.61
CA GLY A 473 47.22 -12.23 26.42
C GLY A 473 46.19 -13.18 25.83
N VAL A 474 45.93 -13.12 24.52
CA VAL A 474 45.00 -14.02 23.83
C VAL A 474 45.64 -15.39 23.63
N ASN A 475 44.88 -16.45 23.91
CA ASN A 475 45.31 -17.83 23.67
C ASN A 475 44.97 -18.27 22.24
N PHE A 476 46.00 -18.48 21.40
CA PHE A 476 45.88 -18.98 20.03
C PHE A 476 46.33 -20.44 19.85
N THR A 477 46.27 -21.25 20.91
CA THR A 477 46.64 -22.67 20.83
C THR A 477 45.85 -23.34 19.70
N THR A 478 46.55 -23.95 18.74
CA THR A 478 45.97 -24.68 17.59
C THR A 478 45.01 -23.91 16.69
N SER A 479 44.98 -22.58 16.76
CA SER A 479 44.17 -21.73 15.88
C SER A 479 44.70 -21.74 14.45
N VAL A 480 43.84 -21.43 13.48
CA VAL A 480 44.18 -21.42 12.05
C VAL A 480 44.13 -19.97 11.52
N LEU A 481 45.20 -19.48 10.90
CA LEU A 481 45.30 -18.12 10.35
C LEU A 481 45.73 -18.16 8.87
N LEU A 482 45.22 -19.10 8.08
CA LEU A 482 45.62 -19.23 6.67
C LEU A 482 45.23 -17.97 5.89
N ARG A 483 46.20 -17.33 5.22
CA ARG A 483 45.98 -16.11 4.41
C ARG A 483 45.35 -14.92 5.14
N ALA A 484 45.36 -14.90 6.47
CA ALA A 484 44.83 -13.78 7.25
C ALA A 484 45.67 -12.49 7.08
N ASP A 485 45.05 -11.31 7.13
CA ASP A 485 45.74 -10.01 7.09
C ASP A 485 45.55 -9.21 8.39
N TRP A 486 46.54 -9.28 9.27
CA TRP A 486 46.53 -8.72 10.63
C TRP A 486 47.65 -7.69 10.87
N ASN A 487 48.08 -6.98 9.81
CA ASN A 487 49.25 -6.07 9.83
C ASN A 487 49.16 -4.87 10.80
N TYR A 488 47.95 -4.49 11.23
CA TYR A 488 47.71 -3.31 12.07
C TYR A 488 47.14 -3.68 13.45
N THR A 489 47.42 -4.89 13.91
CA THR A 489 46.89 -5.42 15.16
C THR A 489 47.94 -5.33 16.26
N ASN A 490 47.52 -4.98 17.47
CA ASN A 490 48.39 -4.89 18.64
C ASN A 490 48.40 -6.22 19.41
N TYR A 491 49.53 -6.92 19.39
CA TYR A 491 49.67 -8.23 20.02
C TYR A 491 50.03 -8.12 21.52
N GLY A 492 50.78 -7.12 21.97
CA GLY A 492 51.27 -7.07 23.36
C GLY A 492 52.28 -8.18 23.70
N PHE A 493 52.91 -8.11 24.88
CA PHE A 493 54.04 -8.99 25.26
C PHE A 493 53.66 -10.43 25.65
N GLU A 494 52.38 -10.72 25.88
CA GLU A 494 51.89 -12.01 26.40
C GLU A 494 51.17 -12.86 25.35
N THR A 495 51.18 -12.44 24.08
CA THR A 495 50.41 -13.12 23.03
C THR A 495 51.28 -14.10 22.28
N ASP A 496 51.07 -15.37 22.60
CA ASP A 496 51.78 -16.48 21.97
C ASP A 496 50.96 -17.02 20.78
N LEU A 497 51.61 -17.01 19.62
CA LEU A 497 51.07 -17.51 18.36
C LEU A 497 51.84 -18.75 17.87
N ASP A 498 52.87 -19.22 18.59
CA ASP A 498 53.81 -20.28 18.15
C ASP A 498 53.15 -21.63 17.85
N ILE A 499 51.91 -21.82 18.33
CA ILE A 499 51.12 -23.05 18.23
C ILE A 499 49.99 -22.91 17.18
N ALA A 500 49.89 -21.76 16.51
CA ALA A 500 48.88 -21.51 15.47
C ALA A 500 49.39 -21.84 14.05
N LEU A 501 48.48 -22.24 13.15
CA LEU A 501 48.76 -22.50 11.74
C LEU A 501 48.68 -21.20 10.92
N ILE A 502 49.81 -20.53 10.69
CA ILE A 502 49.86 -19.17 10.11
C ILE A 502 50.26 -19.09 8.62
N LYS A 503 50.09 -20.17 7.84
CA LYS A 503 50.61 -20.22 6.46
C LYS A 503 49.97 -19.14 5.57
N GLY A 504 50.79 -18.25 5.02
CA GLY A 504 50.35 -17.15 4.14
C GLY A 504 49.76 -15.94 4.88
N ALA A 505 49.79 -15.91 6.21
CA ALA A 505 49.33 -14.78 7.00
C ALA A 505 50.24 -13.55 6.82
N ARG A 506 49.67 -12.35 6.87
CA ARG A 506 50.37 -11.06 6.91
C ARG A 506 50.27 -10.49 8.33
N LEU A 507 51.34 -10.63 9.10
CA LEU A 507 51.47 -10.17 10.50
C LEU A 507 52.46 -9.00 10.59
N PRO A 508 52.44 -8.14 11.63
CA PRO A 508 53.39 -7.04 11.80
C PRO A 508 54.85 -7.49 11.80
N VAL A 509 55.76 -6.60 11.37
CA VAL A 509 57.19 -6.90 11.23
C VAL A 509 57.84 -7.29 12.56
N GLU A 510 57.45 -6.66 13.67
CA GLU A 510 57.99 -6.95 15.01
C GLU A 510 57.68 -8.38 15.47
N THR A 511 56.49 -8.89 15.15
CA THR A 511 56.12 -10.30 15.34
C THR A 511 56.84 -11.23 14.37
N GLN A 512 57.12 -10.81 13.13
CA GLN A 512 57.86 -11.64 12.16
C GLN A 512 59.34 -11.86 12.55
N VAL A 513 59.97 -10.90 13.24
CA VAL A 513 61.39 -10.98 13.63
C VAL A 513 61.61 -11.96 14.80
N ALA A 514 60.70 -11.99 15.79
CA ALA A 514 60.73 -12.98 16.87
C ALA A 514 60.61 -14.44 16.36
N TRP A 515 60.01 -14.63 15.19
CA TRP A 515 59.60 -15.94 14.64
C TRP A 515 60.64 -16.63 13.77
N SER A 516 61.55 -15.85 13.18
CA SER A 516 62.68 -16.37 12.38
C SER A 516 63.67 -17.22 13.20
N GLY A 517 63.56 -17.21 14.54
CA GLY A 517 64.42 -17.93 15.47
C GLY A 517 64.06 -19.40 15.74
N THR A 518 62.82 -19.84 15.51
CA THR A 518 62.33 -21.12 16.11
C THR A 518 61.82 -22.19 15.14
N LYS A 519 61.38 -21.90 13.90
CA LYS A 519 61.04 -22.95 12.90
C LYS A 519 61.25 -22.48 11.45
N SER A 520 62.36 -22.91 10.84
CA SER A 520 62.79 -22.49 9.49
C SER A 520 62.10 -23.18 8.30
N LEU A 521 60.84 -23.65 8.40
CA LEU A 521 60.28 -24.53 7.35
C LEU A 521 58.89 -24.15 6.78
N LEU A 522 58.32 -22.99 7.12
CA LEU A 522 56.96 -22.62 6.63
C LEU A 522 56.82 -21.23 6.01
N TRP A 523 57.91 -20.51 5.78
CA TRP A 523 57.86 -19.15 5.23
C TRP A 523 58.30 -19.12 3.76
N SER A 524 57.37 -18.82 2.84
CA SER A 524 57.64 -18.57 1.41
C SER A 524 56.87 -17.34 0.90
N GLY A 525 57.02 -16.21 1.59
CA GLY A 525 56.51 -14.91 1.17
C GLY A 525 57.63 -13.94 0.79
N PRO A 526 57.40 -12.96 -0.11
CA PRO A 526 58.44 -12.06 -0.57
C PRO A 526 58.77 -11.02 0.51
N THR A 527 60.00 -11.05 1.05
CA THR A 527 60.62 -9.90 1.72
C THR A 527 60.68 -8.73 0.74
N ARG A 528 59.97 -7.63 1.01
CA ARG A 528 60.36 -6.32 0.48
C ARG A 528 61.28 -5.64 1.50
N PRO A 529 62.47 -5.16 1.13
CA PRO A 529 63.28 -4.34 2.02
C PRO A 529 62.65 -2.94 2.08
N SER A 530 62.26 -2.46 3.27
CA SER A 530 62.01 -1.04 3.46
C SER A 530 63.31 -0.35 3.87
N VAL A 531 63.68 0.62 3.04
CA VAL A 531 64.68 1.63 3.33
C VAL A 531 64.11 2.53 4.43
N TYR A 532 64.67 2.46 5.64
CA TYR A 532 64.66 3.57 6.59
C TYR A 532 66.01 3.62 7.29
N SER A 533 66.83 4.59 6.87
CA SER A 533 67.97 5.08 7.62
C SER A 533 67.48 5.79 8.88
N GLY A 534 67.61 5.15 10.03
CA GLY A 534 67.34 5.76 11.33
C GLY A 534 68.17 5.03 12.37
N ALA A 535 69.29 5.63 12.76
CA ALA A 535 70.17 5.09 13.77
C ALA A 535 69.43 4.96 15.11
N VAL A 536 69.24 3.72 15.58
CA VAL A 536 68.90 3.43 16.98
C VAL A 536 70.09 2.69 17.57
N ARG A 537 70.76 3.37 18.51
CA ARG A 537 71.85 2.81 19.31
C ARG A 537 71.33 1.62 20.11
N CYS A 538 71.89 0.44 19.84
CA CYS A 538 71.85 -0.68 20.79
C CYS A 538 72.67 -0.31 22.03
N GLU A 539 72.01 0.04 23.14
CA GLU A 539 72.59 -0.14 24.46
C GLU A 539 72.32 -1.57 24.92
N VAL A 540 73.39 -2.37 25.01
CA VAL A 540 73.39 -3.72 25.52
C VAL A 540 73.49 -3.67 27.05
N PRO A 541 72.52 -4.18 27.83
CA PRO A 541 72.77 -4.50 29.23
C PRO A 541 73.58 -5.80 29.28
N ARG A 542 74.82 -5.70 29.77
CA ARG A 542 75.68 -6.83 30.09
C ARG A 542 74.98 -7.77 31.08
N ILE A 543 74.69 -9.00 30.65
CA ILE A 543 74.38 -10.11 31.56
C ILE A 543 75.68 -10.52 32.27
N ARG A 544 75.73 -10.27 33.57
CA ARG A 544 76.75 -10.80 34.49
C ARG A 544 76.34 -12.20 34.94
N GLY A 545 77.27 -13.14 34.81
CA GLY A 545 77.48 -14.27 35.72
C GLY A 545 76.53 -15.45 35.57
N LEU A 546 77.06 -16.60 35.13
CA LEU A 546 77.42 -17.75 36.00
C LEU A 546 76.32 -18.81 35.89
N ARG A 547 76.57 -20.09 35.65
CA ARG A 547 77.80 -20.86 35.45
C ARG A 547 77.42 -22.18 34.79
#